data_AF-A0A395RTQ0-F1
#
_entry.id   AF-A0A395RTQ0-F1
#
_cell.length_a   1.000
_cell.length_b   1.000
_cell.length_c   1.000
_cell.angle_alpha   90.00
_cell.angle_beta   90.00
_cell.angle_gamma   90.00
#
_symmetry.space_group_name_H-M   'P 1'
#
loop_
_entity.id
_entity.type
_entity.pdbx_description
1 polymer ?
#
loop_
_entity_poly.entity_id
_entity_poly.type
_entity_poly.pdbx_seq_one_letter_code
_entity_poly.pdbx_strand_id
1 'polypeptide(L)'
;MHPTAGQEALWRAGLYDQFKYPARYNGTIMTMIDPRGELRSIFGHGVDVDGSDRPEIDRQQLRQILLDSIPVGRIRGGKIMDADEHKQNAGGKSTHDYTLRFRDG
;
A
#
# COMPACT_ATOMS: atom_id res chain seq x y z
N MET A 1 5.16 4.04 -6.16
CA MET A 1 5.17 2.77 -5.39
C MET A 1 6.49 2.04 -5.61
N HIS A 2 7.22 1.65 -4.56
CA HIS A 2 8.62 1.18 -4.69
C HIS A 2 8.75 -0.22 -5.32
N PRO A 3 9.69 -0.48 -6.26
CA PRO A 3 9.86 -1.77 -6.93
C PRO A 3 10.09 -2.93 -5.97
N THR A 4 11.14 -2.80 -5.14
CA THR A 4 11.65 -3.86 -4.24
C THR A 4 10.79 -4.13 -3.01
N ALA A 5 9.64 -3.45 -2.86
CA ALA A 5 8.76 -3.61 -1.72
C ALA A 5 7.30 -3.70 -2.19
N GLY A 6 6.70 -2.55 -2.48
CA GLY A 6 5.29 -2.49 -2.85
C GLY A 6 4.98 -3.27 -4.12
N GLN A 7 5.72 -3.01 -5.20
CA GLN A 7 5.43 -3.67 -6.49
C GLN A 7 5.71 -5.17 -6.44
N GLU A 8 6.80 -5.60 -5.79
CA GLU A 8 7.09 -7.01 -5.54
C GLU A 8 5.96 -7.70 -4.76
N ALA A 9 5.38 -7.05 -3.75
CA ALA A 9 4.24 -7.60 -3.02
C ALA A 9 3.01 -7.78 -3.91
N LEU A 10 2.73 -6.84 -4.82
CA LEU A 10 1.65 -6.97 -5.80
C LEU A 10 1.91 -8.08 -6.81
N TRP A 11 3.16 -8.25 -7.25
CA TRP A 11 3.59 -9.36 -8.11
C TRP A 11 3.31 -10.71 -7.44
N ARG A 12 3.78 -10.88 -6.21
CA ARG A 12 3.57 -12.11 -5.44
C ARG A 12 2.10 -12.38 -5.13
N ALA A 13 1.29 -11.34 -5.02
CA ALA A 13 -0.16 -11.45 -4.85
C ALA A 13 -0.93 -11.70 -6.16
N GLY A 14 -0.27 -11.67 -7.33
CA GLY A 14 -0.92 -11.80 -8.64
C GLY A 14 -1.75 -10.58 -9.05
N LEU A 15 -1.51 -9.42 -8.44
CA LEU A 15 -2.29 -8.18 -8.64
C LEU A 15 -1.57 -7.14 -9.50
N TYR A 16 -0.37 -7.45 -9.97
CA TYR A 16 0.49 -6.47 -10.63
C TYR A 16 -0.11 -5.90 -11.92
N ASP A 17 -0.77 -6.72 -12.73
CA ASP A 17 -1.38 -6.25 -13.98
C ASP A 17 -2.57 -5.32 -13.73
N GLN A 18 -3.37 -5.59 -12.68
CA GLN A 18 -4.46 -4.72 -12.26
C GLN A 18 -3.95 -3.38 -11.73
N PHE A 19 -2.76 -3.38 -11.11
CA PHE A 19 -2.09 -2.18 -10.62
C PHE A 19 -1.49 -1.32 -11.74
N LYS A 20 -0.87 -1.94 -12.76
CA LYS A 20 -0.21 -1.23 -13.86
C LYS A 20 -1.17 -0.32 -14.65
N TYR A 21 -2.42 -0.76 -14.81
CA TYR A 21 -3.39 -0.06 -15.64
C TYR A 21 -3.73 1.37 -15.15
N PRO A 22 -4.10 1.58 -13.87
CA PRO A 22 -4.35 2.93 -13.33
C PRO A 22 -3.08 3.68 -12.89
N ALA A 23 -1.90 3.06 -12.94
CA ALA A 23 -0.66 3.64 -12.45
C ALA A 23 -0.17 4.80 -13.36
N ARG A 24 0.30 5.88 -12.73
CA ARG A 24 0.86 7.08 -13.34
C ARG A 24 2.37 7.07 -13.24
N TYR A 25 3.02 6.74 -14.35
CA TYR A 25 4.48 6.60 -14.45
C TYR A 25 5.21 7.94 -14.54
N ASN A 26 4.51 9.01 -14.96
CA ASN A 26 5.05 10.37 -15.02
C ASN A 26 4.86 11.14 -13.68
N GLY A 27 4.35 10.48 -12.65
CA GLY A 27 3.99 11.12 -11.38
C GLY A 27 5.19 11.52 -10.51
N THR A 28 6.41 11.13 -10.86
CA THR A 28 7.61 11.39 -10.04
C THR A 28 8.28 12.74 -10.35
N ILE A 29 7.68 13.56 -11.23
CA ILE A 29 8.15 14.92 -11.52
C ILE A 29 7.57 15.89 -10.49
N MET A 30 8.44 16.58 -9.77
CA MET A 30 8.10 17.64 -8.84
C MET A 30 8.49 18.99 -9.44
N THR A 31 7.51 19.84 -9.71
CA THR A 31 7.72 21.19 -10.22
C THR A 31 7.70 22.20 -9.08
N MET A 32 8.75 23.00 -8.95
CA MET A 32 8.83 24.10 -7.98
C MET A 32 8.51 25.42 -8.68
N ILE A 33 7.45 26.08 -8.24
CA ILE A 33 6.95 27.35 -8.79
C ILE A 33 6.93 28.36 -7.65
N ASP A 34 7.30 29.61 -7.94
CA ASP A 34 7.21 30.67 -6.94
C ASP A 34 5.78 31.26 -6.82
N PRO A 35 5.52 32.13 -5.83
CA PRO A 35 4.19 32.74 -5.66
C PRO A 35 3.74 33.66 -6.82
N ARG A 36 4.64 34.05 -7.73
CA ARG A 36 4.32 34.84 -8.94
C ARG A 36 3.97 33.94 -10.13
N GLY A 37 4.06 32.63 -9.98
CA GLY A 37 3.81 31.65 -11.04
C GLY A 37 5.05 31.32 -11.88
N GLU A 38 6.23 31.79 -11.50
CA GLU A 38 7.47 31.53 -12.24
C GLU A 38 8.06 30.18 -11.86
N LEU A 39 8.38 29.37 -12.87
CA LEU A 39 9.08 28.10 -12.68
C LEU A 39 10.48 28.34 -12.11
N ARG A 40 10.79 27.72 -10.97
CA ARG A 40 12.10 27.83 -10.30
C ARG A 40 12.97 26.60 -10.48
N SER A 41 12.37 25.42 -10.48
CA SER A 41 13.09 24.15 -10.68
C SER A 41 12.12 23.03 -11.04
N ILE A 42 12.64 21.99 -11.68
CA ILE A 42 11.96 20.70 -11.88
C ILE A 42 12.87 19.64 -11.28
N PHE A 43 12.33 18.85 -10.36
CA PHE A 43 13.00 17.71 -9.74
C PHE A 43 12.35 16.41 -10.21
N GLY A 44 13.13 15.34 -10.29
CA GLY A 44 12.68 14.03 -10.75
C GLY A 44 13.14 13.72 -12.17
N HIS A 45 13.01 12.46 -12.55
CA HIS A 45 13.37 12.00 -13.88
C HIS A 45 12.13 11.90 -14.77
N GLY A 46 12.25 12.38 -16.01
CA GLY A 46 11.29 12.05 -17.06
C GLY A 46 11.29 10.55 -17.34
N VAL A 47 10.28 10.09 -18.07
CA VAL A 47 9.97 8.67 -18.34
C VAL A 47 11.15 7.85 -18.88
N ASP A 48 12.16 8.52 -19.44
CA ASP A 48 13.27 7.90 -20.18
C ASP A 48 14.65 8.04 -19.53
N VAL A 49 14.76 8.58 -18.31
CA VAL A 49 16.05 8.71 -17.62
C VAL A 49 16.04 7.91 -16.33
N ASP A 50 16.59 6.71 -16.38
CA ASP A 50 16.89 5.85 -15.23
C ASP A 50 15.72 5.50 -14.31
N GLY A 51 14.97 4.46 -14.69
CA GLY A 51 14.69 3.34 -13.78
C GLY A 51 13.95 3.62 -12.48
N SER A 52 13.36 4.81 -12.30
CA SER A 52 12.51 5.10 -11.16
C SER A 52 11.13 4.48 -11.44
N ASP A 53 11.07 3.17 -11.34
CA ASP A 53 9.85 2.36 -11.40
C ASP A 53 9.03 2.64 -10.12
N ARG A 54 8.56 3.88 -9.98
CA ARG A 54 7.82 4.35 -8.81
C ARG A 54 6.49 5.00 -9.21
N PRO A 55 5.67 4.35 -10.05
CA PRO A 55 4.40 4.91 -10.48
C PRO A 55 3.54 5.31 -9.29
N GLU A 56 2.84 6.42 -9.45
CA GLU A 56 1.80 6.84 -8.52
C GLU A 56 0.49 6.16 -8.85
N ILE A 57 -0.35 5.93 -7.86
CA ILE A 57 -1.71 5.42 -8.05
C ILE A 57 -2.60 6.13 -7.05
N ASP A 58 -3.86 6.36 -7.40
CA ASP A 58 -4.83 6.83 -6.42
C ASP A 58 -5.04 5.79 -5.29
N ARG A 59 -5.18 6.27 -4.05
CA ARG A 59 -5.30 5.39 -2.89
C ARG A 59 -6.60 4.60 -2.90
N GLN A 60 -7.70 5.16 -3.38
CA GLN A 60 -8.98 4.46 -3.49
C GLN A 60 -8.89 3.36 -4.55
N GLN A 61 -8.24 3.61 -5.69
CA GLN A 61 -8.00 2.59 -6.72
C GLN A 61 -7.15 1.44 -6.19
N LEU A 62 -6.00 1.74 -5.55
CA LEU A 62 -5.16 0.70 -4.96
C LEU A 62 -5.90 -0.09 -3.89
N ARG A 63 -6.68 0.57 -3.04
CA ARG A 63 -7.51 -0.08 -2.04
C ARG A 63 -8.52 -1.03 -2.69
N GLN A 64 -9.18 -0.61 -3.77
CA GLN A 64 -10.16 -1.43 -4.46
C GLN A 64 -9.54 -2.73 -5.01
N ILE A 65 -8.38 -2.62 -5.69
CA ILE A 65 -7.61 -3.79 -6.17
C ILE A 65 -7.33 -4.79 -5.03
N LEU A 66 -6.89 -4.29 -3.88
CA LEU A 66 -6.59 -5.14 -2.73
C LEU A 66 -7.85 -5.76 -2.12
N LEU A 67 -8.95 -5.01 -2.01
CA LEU A 67 -10.21 -5.52 -1.47
C LEU A 67 -10.82 -6.60 -2.37
N ASP A 68 -10.80 -6.40 -3.68
CA ASP A 68 -11.37 -7.34 -4.66
C ASP A 68 -10.59 -8.66 -4.74
N SER A 69 -9.30 -8.65 -4.38
CA SER A 69 -8.48 -9.86 -4.29
C SER A 69 -8.80 -10.76 -3.09
N ILE A 70 -9.53 -10.22 -2.10
CA ILE A 70 -9.78 -10.91 -0.84
C ILE A 70 -11.17 -11.55 -0.88
N PRO A 71 -11.30 -12.87 -0.56
CA PRO A 71 -12.59 -13.53 -0.55
C PRO A 71 -13.61 -12.84 0.36
N VAL A 72 -14.86 -12.86 -0.07
CA VAL A 72 -15.99 -12.30 0.69
C VAL A 72 -16.01 -12.86 2.11
N GLY A 73 -16.26 -11.98 3.09
CA GLY A 73 -16.34 -12.35 4.51
C GLY A 73 -15.00 -12.42 5.25
N ARG A 74 -13.86 -12.29 4.55
CA ARG A 74 -12.53 -12.23 5.21
C ARG A 74 -12.23 -10.88 5.85
N ILE A 75 -12.91 -9.81 5.42
CA ILE A 75 -12.75 -8.45 5.94
C ILE A 75 -14.00 -8.06 6.72
N ARG A 76 -13.81 -7.56 7.93
CA ARG A 76 -14.86 -6.96 8.76
C ARG A 76 -14.55 -5.48 8.97
N GLY A 77 -15.32 -4.62 8.31
CA GLY A 77 -15.22 -3.16 8.50
C GLY A 77 -15.79 -2.72 9.85
N GLY A 78 -15.51 -1.48 10.25
CA GLY A 78 -16.05 -0.89 11.49
C GLY A 78 -15.43 -1.42 12.80
N LYS A 79 -14.48 -2.35 12.71
CA LYS A 79 -13.80 -2.92 13.89
C LYS A 79 -12.65 -2.01 14.35
N ILE A 80 -12.84 -1.35 15.49
CA ILE A 80 -11.77 -0.58 16.16
C ILE A 80 -11.19 -1.47 17.26
N MET A 81 -9.91 -1.83 17.14
CA MET A 81 -9.21 -2.64 18.15
C MET A 81 -9.02 -1.83 19.43
N ASP A 82 -9.32 -2.45 20.56
CA ASP A 82 -9.22 -1.82 21.89
C ASP A 82 -8.08 -2.42 22.72
N ALA A 83 -7.92 -3.75 22.66
CA ALA A 83 -6.82 -4.45 23.34
C ALA A 83 -6.54 -5.81 22.68
N ASP A 84 -5.31 -6.30 22.85
CA ASP A 84 -4.91 -7.66 22.55
C ASP A 84 -4.37 -8.35 23.80
N GLU A 85 -4.60 -9.67 23.91
CA GLU A 85 -4.05 -10.51 24.97
C GLU A 85 -3.29 -11.68 24.34
N HIS A 86 -2.03 -11.84 24.74
CA HIS A 86 -1.15 -12.90 24.27
C HIS A 86 -0.99 -13.98 25.34
N LYS A 87 -1.41 -15.22 25.04
CA LYS A 87 -1.21 -16.36 25.93
C LYS A 87 0.05 -17.12 25.52
N GLN A 88 1.09 -17.04 26.36
CA GLN A 88 2.26 -17.90 26.20
C GLN A 88 1.96 -19.30 26.72
N ASN A 89 1.98 -20.30 25.84
CA ASN A 89 1.89 -21.70 26.27
C ASN A 89 3.24 -22.15 26.84
N ALA A 90 3.25 -22.56 28.11
CA ALA A 90 4.43 -23.05 28.84
C ALA A 90 4.89 -24.47 28.41
N GLY A 91 4.66 -24.87 27.15
CA GLY A 91 4.93 -26.23 26.69
C GLY A 91 5.23 -26.34 25.21
N GLY A 92 6.53 -26.32 24.86
CA GLY A 92 7.16 -27.07 23.76
C GLY A 92 6.74 -26.84 22.29
N LYS A 93 5.62 -26.18 21.99
CA LYS A 93 5.22 -25.83 20.61
C LYS A 93 4.67 -24.40 20.58
N SER A 94 5.33 -23.58 19.77
CA SER A 94 5.05 -22.15 19.57
C SER A 94 3.75 -21.94 18.79
N THR A 95 2.59 -22.19 19.41
CA THR A 95 1.33 -21.61 18.94
C THR A 95 1.08 -20.35 19.76
N HIS A 96 1.23 -19.20 19.12
CA HIS A 96 0.91 -17.91 19.71
C HIS A 96 -0.62 -17.76 19.67
N ASP A 97 -1.26 -17.82 20.83
CA ASP A 97 -2.69 -17.57 20.96
C ASP A 97 -2.92 -16.09 21.26
N TYR A 98 -3.64 -15.42 20.37
CA TYR A 98 -4.05 -14.03 20.51
C TYR A 98 -5.57 -13.93 20.69
N THR A 99 -5.99 -13.23 21.73
CA THR A 99 -7.38 -12.76 21.87
C THR A 99 -7.41 -11.28 21.53
N LEU A 100 -8.19 -10.90 20.51
CA LEU A 100 -8.39 -9.50 20.14
C LEU A 100 -9.73 -9.01 20.69
N ARG A 101 -9.73 -7.85 21.35
CA ARG A 101 -10.93 -7.15 21.82
C ARG A 101 -11.17 -5.90 20.98
N PHE A 102 -12.42 -5.68 20.59
CA PHE A 102 -12.82 -4.54 19.78
C PHE A 102 -13.82 -3.68 20.55
N ARG A 103 -13.88 -2.39 20.24
CA ARG A 103 -14.77 -1.44 20.95
C ARG A 103 -16.26 -1.71 20.76
N ASP A 104 -16.62 -2.45 19.72
CA ASP A 104 -18.00 -2.76 19.39
C ASP A 104 -18.50 -4.09 19.98
N GLY A 105 -17.71 -4.72 20.87
CA GLY A 105 -18.02 -6.00 21.53
C GLY A 105 -17.35 -7.17 20.84
#